data_AF-A0A497N612-F1
#
_entry.id   AF-A0A497N612-F1
#
_cell.length_a   1.000
_cell.length_b   1.000
_cell.length_c   1.000
_cell.angle_alpha   90.00
_cell.angle_beta   90.00
_cell.angle_gamma   90.00
#
_symmetry.space_group_name_H-M   'P 1'
#
loop_
_entity.id
_entity.type
_entity.pdbx_description
1 polymer ?
#
loop_
_entity_poly.entity_id
_entity_poly.type
_entity_poly.pdbx_seq_one_letter_code
_entity_poly.pdbx_strand_id
1 'polypeptide(L)'
;MNDDETNEQPEQILIDDSADFNFYAAHIAYAKAWTNNPDETIRLELNNLMNSLKENEVNYPAFYRKIDQYRNTEEQVKKPWFKAKKKRAWRKSEAKKTRIGRHKN
;
A
#
# COMPACT_ATOMS: atom_id res chain seq x y z
N MET A 1 44.03 5.20 21.18
CA MET A 1 42.61 4.80 21.18
C MET A 1 41.96 5.55 20.05
N ASN A 2 41.68 4.87 18.95
CA ASN A 2 40.81 5.41 17.92
C ASN A 2 39.43 4.83 18.24
N ASP A 3 38.56 5.66 18.79
CA ASP A 3 37.14 5.36 18.86
C ASP A 3 36.62 5.51 17.43
N ASP A 4 36.68 4.42 16.68
CA ASP A 4 36.02 4.29 15.39
C ASP A 4 34.52 4.17 15.71
N GLU A 5 33.86 5.32 15.84
CA GLU A 5 32.41 5.40 15.77
C GLU A 5 32.02 4.87 14.39
N THR A 6 31.78 3.56 14.32
CA THR A 6 31.03 2.98 13.22
C THR A 6 29.66 3.66 13.27
N ASN A 7 29.52 4.69 12.46
CA ASN A 7 28.24 5.24 12.05
C ASN A 7 27.54 4.14 11.25
N GLU A 8 27.06 3.12 11.98
CA GLU A 8 26.36 1.96 11.44
C GLU A 8 25.01 2.47 10.99
N GLN A 9 25.01 2.98 9.76
CA GLN A 9 23.80 3.21 9.01
C GLN A 9 22.96 1.94 9.14
N PRO A 10 21.73 2.03 9.68
CA PRO A 10 20.94 0.84 9.94
C PRO A 10 20.81 0.07 8.62
N GLU A 11 21.18 -1.21 8.63
CA GLU A 11 21.10 -2.06 7.44
C GLU A 11 19.66 -2.55 7.23
N GLN A 12 19.30 -2.75 5.96
CA GLN A 12 17.96 -3.22 5.60
C GLN A 12 17.81 -4.70 5.97
N ILE A 13 16.73 -5.03 6.66
CA ILE A 13 16.41 -6.42 7.01
C ILE A 13 15.90 -7.14 5.75
N LEU A 14 16.71 -8.08 5.22
CA LEU A 14 16.37 -8.96 4.11
C LEU A 14 15.94 -10.32 4.67
N ILE A 15 14.63 -10.56 4.73
CA ILE A 15 14.07 -11.85 5.13
C ILE A 15 13.30 -12.42 3.95
N ASP A 16 13.73 -13.59 3.49
CA ASP A 16 13.03 -14.39 2.50
C ASP A 16 12.29 -15.51 3.23
N ASP A 17 11.07 -15.20 3.70
CA ASP A 17 10.16 -16.20 4.26
C ASP A 17 8.96 -16.36 3.35
N SER A 18 9.07 -17.29 2.40
CA SER A 18 8.02 -17.64 1.44
C SER A 18 6.85 -18.40 2.08
N ALA A 19 6.95 -18.83 3.35
CA ALA A 19 5.93 -19.67 3.97
C ALA A 19 4.72 -18.87 4.49
N ASP A 20 4.92 -17.63 4.94
CA ASP A 20 3.85 -16.75 5.41
C ASP A 20 3.63 -15.58 4.44
N PHE A 21 2.54 -15.65 3.68
CA PHE A 21 2.14 -14.59 2.76
C PHE A 21 1.95 -13.24 3.45
N ASN A 22 1.45 -13.22 4.70
CA ASN A 22 1.24 -11.97 5.43
C ASN A 22 2.58 -11.34 5.81
N PHE A 23 3.54 -12.17 6.23
CA PHE A 23 4.89 -11.72 6.53
C PHE A 23 5.57 -11.17 5.28
N TYR A 24 5.47 -11.88 4.15
CA TYR A 24 6.00 -11.41 2.88
C TYR A 24 5.38 -10.06 2.45
N ALA A 25 4.06 -9.91 2.57
CA ALA A 25 3.38 -8.65 2.29
C ALA A 25 3.81 -7.52 3.23
N ALA A 26 4.07 -7.82 4.50
CA ALA A 26 4.61 -6.87 5.48
C ALA A 26 6.06 -6.49 5.14
N HIS A 27 6.89 -7.44 4.70
CA HIS A 27 8.26 -7.21 4.25
C HIS A 27 8.31 -6.28 3.04
N ILE A 28 7.47 -6.49 2.03
CA ILE A 28 7.33 -5.57 0.89
C ILE A 28 6.96 -4.16 1.37
N ALA A 29 6.05 -4.06 2.35
CA ALA A 29 5.64 -2.77 2.89
C ALA A 29 6.78 -2.03 3.58
N TYR A 30 7.57 -2.76 4.36
CA TYR A 30 8.80 -2.29 5.00
C TYR A 30 9.85 -1.88 3.99
N ALA A 31 10.14 -2.70 2.98
CA ALA A 31 11.13 -2.37 1.95
C ALA A 31 10.76 -1.06 1.22
N LYS A 32 9.47 -0.86 0.89
CA LYS A 32 9.00 0.39 0.28
C LYS A 32 9.12 1.59 1.23
N ALA A 33 8.79 1.41 2.52
CA ALA A 33 8.95 2.47 3.52
C ALA A 33 10.42 2.84 3.72
N TRP A 34 11.31 1.85 3.74
CA TRP A 34 12.74 2.01 3.88
C TRP A 34 13.38 2.78 2.72
N THR A 35 13.01 2.45 1.48
CA THR A 35 13.52 3.17 0.29
C THR A 35 13.04 4.61 0.22
N ASN A 36 11.85 4.89 0.75
CA ASN A 36 11.25 6.21 0.70
C ASN A 36 11.78 7.17 1.77
N ASN A 37 12.33 6.64 2.87
CA ASN A 37 12.80 7.42 4.00
C ASN A 37 14.33 7.28 4.14
N PRO A 38 15.12 8.29 3.76
CA PRO A 38 16.58 8.24 3.89
C PRO A 38 17.07 8.55 5.32
N ASP A 39 16.18 8.98 6.22
CA ASP A 39 16.52 9.30 7.61
C ASP A 39 16.84 8.02 8.41
N GLU A 40 18.01 8.02 9.06
CA GLU A 40 18.51 6.93 9.89
C GLU A 40 17.61 6.63 11.09
N THR A 41 17.03 7.68 11.69
CA THR A 41 16.14 7.54 12.85
C THR A 41 14.87 6.76 12.46
N ILE A 42 14.30 7.09 11.31
CA ILE A 42 13.11 6.43 10.76
C ILE A 42 13.43 4.99 10.38
N ARG A 43 14.61 4.73 9.79
CA ARG A 43 15.07 3.38 9.47
C ARG A 43 15.19 2.52 10.71
N LEU A 44 15.74 3.05 11.80
CA LEU A 44 15.85 2.33 13.06
C LEU A 44 14.47 1.98 13.64
N GLU A 45 13.51 2.90 13.58
CA GLU A 45 12.11 2.63 13.97
C GLU A 45 11.46 1.54 13.09
N LEU A 46 11.67 1.58 11.78
CA LEU A 46 11.16 0.57 10.84
C LEU A 46 11.76 -0.81 11.13
N ASN A 47 13.05 -0.89 11.47
CA ASN A 47 13.72 -2.14 11.88
C ASN A 47 13.11 -2.70 13.16
N ASN A 48 12.92 -1.84 14.18
CA ASN A 48 12.28 -2.25 15.43
C ASN A 48 10.86 -2.75 15.19
N LEU A 49 10.09 -2.09 14.31
CA LEU A 49 8.74 -2.51 13.94
C LEU A 49 8.74 -3.89 13.26
N MET A 50 9.68 -4.15 12.34
CA MET A 50 9.81 -5.43 11.66
C MET A 50 10.22 -6.55 12.61
N ASN A 51 11.15 -6.28 13.53
CA ASN A 51 11.57 -7.24 14.55
C ASN A 51 10.42 -7.58 15.50
N SER A 52 9.66 -6.57 15.95
CA SER A 52 8.47 -6.78 16.80
C SER A 52 7.41 -7.65 16.10
N LEU A 53 7.28 -7.54 14.78
CA LEU A 53 6.40 -8.39 13.98
C LEU A 53 6.92 -9.83 13.90
N LYS A 54 8.23 -10.00 13.67
CA LYS A 54 8.89 -11.32 13.59
C LYS A 54 8.81 -12.08 14.92
N GLU A 55 8.95 -11.38 16.04
CA GLU A 55 8.83 -11.93 17.40
C GLU A 55 7.37 -12.17 17.82
N ASN A 56 6.40 -11.86 16.96
CA ASN A 56 4.96 -11.93 17.22
C ASN A 56 4.50 -11.04 18.39
N GLU A 57 5.27 -10.02 18.77
CA GLU A 57 4.88 -9.03 19.78
C GLU A 57 3.78 -8.10 19.25
N VAL A 58 3.82 -7.83 17.94
CA VAL A 58 2.84 -6.98 17.24
C VAL A 58 2.11 -7.81 16.20
N ASN A 59 0.78 -7.68 16.20
CA ASN A 59 -0.09 -8.28 15.22
C ASN A 59 -0.13 -7.48 13.90
N TYR A 60 -0.31 -8.18 12.77
CA TYR A 60 -0.31 -7.59 11.43
C TYR A 60 -1.15 -6.30 11.28
N PRO A 61 -2.39 -6.20 11.79
CA PRO A 61 -3.18 -4.97 11.66
C PRO A 61 -2.54 -3.77 12.36
N ALA A 62 -1.90 -3.99 13.52
CA ALA A 62 -1.20 -2.95 14.26
C ALA A 62 0.10 -2.54 13.56
N PHE A 63 0.83 -3.51 13.00
CA PHE A 63 1.99 -3.26 12.14
C PHE A 63 1.61 -2.36 10.95
N TYR A 64 0.57 -2.74 10.19
CA TYR A 64 0.15 -1.96 9.02
C TYR A 64 -0.31 -0.55 9.38
N ARG A 65 -0.91 -0.34 10.54
CA ARG A 65 -1.28 1.01 11.02
C ARG A 65 -0.07 1.89 11.31
N LYS A 66 0.98 1.32 11.89
CA LYS A 66 2.22 2.05 12.22
C LYS A 66 3.02 2.35 10.96
N ILE A 67 3.20 1.35 10.08
CA ILE A 67 4.01 1.51 8.88
C ILE A 67 3.40 2.48 7.86
N ASP A 68 2.07 2.64 7.86
CA ASP A 68 1.37 3.58 6.98
C ASP A 68 1.79 5.04 7.19
N GLN A 69 2.30 5.38 8.38
CA GLN A 69 2.82 6.71 8.71
C GLN A 69 4.08 7.05 7.91
N TYR A 70 4.89 6.05 7.58
CA TYR A 70 6.15 6.19 6.85
C TYR A 70 5.98 5.94 5.35
N ARG A 71 4.81 5.46 4.92
CA ARG A 71 4.46 5.36 3.50
C ARG A 71 3.99 6.73 3.04
N ASN A 72 4.81 7.40 2.22
CA ASN A 72 4.48 8.69 1.62
C ASN A 72 3.01 8.76 1.19
N THR A 73 2.27 9.63 1.86
CA THR A 73 0.81 9.82 1.76
C THR A 73 0.39 10.43 0.42
N GLU A 74 1.33 10.74 -0.47
CA GLU A 74 1.03 11.28 -1.80
C GLU A 74 0.45 10.22 -2.74
N GLU A 75 0.73 8.94 -2.49
CA GLU A 75 0.02 7.81 -3.13
C GLU A 75 -1.21 7.40 -2.30
N GLN A 76 -2.03 8.37 -1.88
CA GLN A 76 -3.44 8.09 -1.65
C GLN A 76 -4.00 7.62 -3.00
N VAL A 77 -3.94 6.31 -3.24
CA VAL A 77 -4.52 5.65 -4.42
C VAL A 77 -5.96 6.10 -4.47
N LYS A 78 -6.24 7.13 -5.29
CA LYS A 78 -7.57 7.66 -5.48
C LYS A 78 -8.38 6.49 -5.99
N LYS A 79 -9.18 5.88 -5.12
CA LYS A 79 -10.08 4.78 -5.49
C LYS A 79 -10.78 5.23 -6.77
N PRO A 80 -10.58 4.53 -7.90
CA PRO A 80 -11.20 4.96 -9.14
C PRO A 80 -12.71 4.91 -8.92
N TRP A 81 -13.32 6.10 -8.84
CA TRP A 81 -14.76 6.21 -8.70
C TRP A 81 -15.38 5.80 -10.03
N PHE A 82 -15.85 4.55 -10.11
CA PHE A 82 -16.55 4.05 -11.28
C PHE A 82 -17.88 4.80 -11.44
N LYS A 83 -17.93 5.77 -12.36
CA LYS A 83 -19.18 6.41 -12.80
C LYS A 83 -19.95 5.43 -13.70
N ALA A 84 -20.62 4.44 -13.11
CA ALA A 84 -21.52 3.58 -13.86
C ALA A 84 -22.58 4.43 -14.58
N LYS A 85 -22.75 4.24 -15.89
CA LYS A 85 -23.84 4.89 -16.64
C LYS A 85 -25.17 4.45 -16.01
N LYS A 86 -26.01 5.40 -15.60
CA LYS A 86 -27.33 5.10 -15.00
C LYS A 86 -28.13 4.23 -15.99
N LYS A 87 -28.50 3.00 -15.59
CA LYS A 87 -29.32 2.04 -16.37
C LYS A 87 -30.57 2.70 -16.98
N ARG A 88 -31.13 3.70 -16.29
CA ARG A 88 -32.25 4.53 -16.76
C ARG A 88 -31.95 5.31 -18.05
N ALA A 89 -30.75 5.86 -18.20
CA ALA A 89 -30.35 6.61 -19.40
C ALA A 89 -30.24 5.70 -20.62
N TRP A 90 -29.70 4.48 -20.44
CA TRP A 90 -29.65 3.47 -21.48
C TRP A 90 -31.06 3.07 -21.95
N ARG A 91 -31.99 2.78 -21.02
CA ARG A 91 -33.38 2.46 -21.37
C ARG A 91 -34.08 3.59 -22.14
N LYS A 92 -33.86 4.86 -21.76
CA LYS A 92 -34.42 6.01 -22.48
C LYS A 92 -33.89 6.11 -23.92
N SER A 93 -32.60 5.82 -24.12
CA SER A 93 -31.98 5.81 -25.45
C SER A 93 -32.58 4.71 -26.34
N GLU A 94 -32.73 3.50 -25.81
CA GLU A 94 -33.35 2.36 -26.52
C GLU A 94 -34.82 2.64 -26.88
N ALA A 95 -35.61 3.19 -25.94
CA ALA A 95 -36.99 3.61 -26.23
C ALA A 95 -37.06 4.69 -27.31
N LYS A 96 -36.09 5.61 -27.35
CA LYS A 96 -36.02 6.66 -28.39
C LYS A 96 -35.67 6.06 -29.76
N LYS A 97 -34.71 5.15 -29.83
CA LYS A 97 -34.32 4.47 -31.08
C LYS A 97 -35.47 3.66 -31.65
N THR A 98 -36.13 2.85 -30.83
CA THR A 98 -37.30 2.06 -31.24
C THR A 98 -38.43 2.96 -31.74
N ARG A 99 -38.69 4.10 -31.07
CA ARG A 99 -39.68 5.08 -31.55
C ARG A 99 -39.33 5.65 -32.92
N ILE A 100 -38.08 6.08 -33.14
CA ILE A 100 -37.63 6.63 -34.43
C ILE A 100 -37.74 5.57 -35.52
N GLY A 101 -37.33 4.32 -35.25
CA GLY A 101 -37.43 3.22 -36.20
C GLY A 101 -38.86 2.92 -36.65
N ARG A 102 -39.85 3.08 -35.75
CA ARG A 102 -41.28 2.90 -36.08
C ARG A 102 -41.85 3.97 -37.00
N HIS A 103 -41.28 5.17 -37.00
CA HIS A 103 -41.76 6.31 -37.80
C HIS A 103 -40.94 6.52 -39.09
N LYS A 104 -40.06 5.59 -39.44
CA LYS A 104 -39.18 5.66 -40.61
C LYS A 104 -39.61 4.69 -41.74
N ASN A 105 -40.91 4.37 -41.79
CA ASN A 105 -41.56 3.71 -42.92
C ASN A 105 -42.30 4.74 -43.76
#